data_AF-A0A5C6G3J7-F1
#
_entry.id   AF-A0A5C6G3J7-F1
#
_cell.length_a   1.000
_cell.length_b   1.000
_cell.length_c   1.000
_cell.angle_alpha   90.00
_cell.angle_beta   90.00
_cell.angle_gamma   90.00
#
_symmetry.space_group_name_H-M   'P 1'
#
loop_
_entity.id
_entity.type
_entity.pdbx_description
1 polymer ?
#
loop_
_entity_poly.entity_id
_entity_poly.type
_entity_poly.pdbx_seq_one_letter_code
_entity_poly.pdbx_strand_id
1 'polypeptide(L)'
;MSASIMRLKKALDVIKQIQSRLEVNNFTKETFVNPPNDLMLQLRQSYMVDINTISENLDLKQNDPLRKTYKDLFSEARGLHGQCTILDHKYEVAGVAIKIDWAEVWQTLVHRLPNNICTKLQNAIEKEDSA
;
A
#
# COMPACT_ATOMS: atom_id res chain seq x y z
N MET A 1 22.09 0.66 10.70
CA MET A 1 20.69 0.72 10.23
C MET A 1 20.17 -0.70 10.04
N SER A 2 19.07 -1.09 10.70
CA SER A 2 18.57 -2.47 10.62
C SER A 2 17.85 -2.75 9.30
N ALA A 3 17.85 -4.01 8.85
CA ALA A 3 17.13 -4.42 7.63
C ALA A 3 15.62 -4.10 7.70
N SER A 4 15.04 -4.15 8.89
CA SER A 4 13.62 -3.83 9.11
C SER A 4 13.34 -2.34 8.88
N ILE A 5 14.21 -1.44 9.37
CA ILE A 5 14.08 0.00 9.11
C ILE A 5 14.26 0.33 7.63
N MET A 6 15.18 -0.34 6.93
CA MET A 6 15.31 -0.18 5.47
C MET A 6 14.01 -0.55 4.74
N ARG A 7 13.33 -1.62 5.15
CA ARG A 7 12.03 -2.01 4.58
C ARG A 7 10.96 -0.96 4.87
N LEU A 8 10.89 -0.42 6.09
CA LEU A 8 9.95 0.66 6.42
C LEU A 8 10.20 1.92 5.57
N LYS A 9 11.47 2.32 5.39
CA LYS A 9 11.86 3.44 4.52
C LYS A 9 11.43 3.20 3.07
N LYS A 10 11.65 2.00 2.53
CA LYS A 10 11.20 1.62 1.19
C LYS A 10 9.67 1.70 1.05
N ALA A 11 8.90 1.22 2.03
CA ALA A 11 7.44 1.34 2.02
C ALA A 11 7.00 2.82 2.02
N LEU A 12 7.63 3.65 2.85
CA LEU A 12 7.35 5.09 2.91
C LEU A 12 7.64 5.79 1.58
N ASP A 13 8.76 5.47 0.93
CA ASP A 13 9.13 6.05 -0.35
C ASP A 13 8.13 5.70 -1.46
N VAL A 14 7.67 4.45 -1.49
CA VAL A 14 6.63 4.02 -2.46
C VAL A 14 5.31 4.76 -2.21
N ILE A 15 4.89 4.95 -0.95
CA ILE A 15 3.69 5.74 -0.63
C ILE A 15 3.82 7.18 -1.16
N LYS A 16 4.98 7.82 -0.95
CA LYS A 16 5.22 9.18 -1.46
C LYS A 16 5.19 9.24 -2.99
N GLN A 17 5.75 8.24 -3.66
CA GLN A 17 5.70 8.14 -5.13
C GLN A 17 4.27 7.95 -5.65
N ILE A 18 3.43 7.18 -4.95
CA ILE A 18 2.00 7.06 -5.25
C ILE A 18 1.33 8.43 -5.15
N GLN A 19 1.52 9.14 -4.04
CA GLN A 19 0.90 10.46 -3.81
C GLN A 19 1.30 11.46 -4.91
N SER A 20 2.58 11.56 -5.22
CA SER A 20 3.09 12.44 -6.28
C SER A 20 2.51 12.08 -7.65
N ARG A 21 2.41 10.78 -8.00
CA ARG A 21 1.81 10.36 -9.26
C ARG A 21 0.31 10.64 -9.33
N LEU A 22 -0.43 10.50 -8.22
CA LEU A 22 -1.86 10.82 -8.18
C LEU A 22 -2.11 12.31 -8.45
N GLU A 23 -1.29 13.18 -7.86
CA GLU A 23 -1.33 14.63 -8.08
C GLU A 23 -1.01 15.00 -9.53
N VAL A 24 0.08 14.45 -10.10
CA VAL A 24 0.51 14.76 -11.47
C VAL A 24 -0.52 14.30 -12.52
N ASN A 25 -1.14 13.13 -12.31
CA ASN A 25 -2.07 12.56 -13.28
C ASN A 25 -3.52 13.07 -13.12
N ASN A 26 -3.81 13.89 -12.10
CA ASN A 26 -5.15 14.43 -11.80
C ASN A 26 -6.24 13.35 -11.82
N PHE A 27 -5.97 12.19 -11.22
CA PHE A 27 -6.98 11.14 -11.15
C PHE A 27 -8.19 11.62 -10.33
N THR A 28 -9.38 11.34 -10.86
CA THR A 28 -10.60 11.36 -10.05
C THR A 28 -10.95 9.92 -9.70
N LYS A 29 -11.81 9.74 -8.68
CA LYS A 29 -12.35 8.41 -8.37
C LYS A 29 -12.99 7.77 -9.60
N GLU A 30 -13.69 8.57 -10.41
CA GLU A 30 -14.38 8.09 -11.60
C GLU A 30 -13.40 7.60 -12.67
N THR A 31 -12.38 8.40 -13.01
CA THR A 31 -11.39 8.02 -14.04
C THR A 31 -10.48 6.88 -13.57
N PHE A 32 -10.29 6.71 -12.27
CA PHE A 32 -9.58 5.56 -11.72
C PHE A 32 -10.42 4.27 -11.78
N VAL A 33 -11.69 4.34 -11.37
CA VAL A 33 -12.60 3.18 -11.39
C VAL A 33 -12.92 2.77 -12.83
N ASN A 34 -13.14 3.75 -13.70
CA ASN A 34 -13.45 3.57 -15.12
C ASN A 34 -12.42 4.31 -16.00
N PRO A 35 -11.24 3.70 -16.23
CA PRO A 35 -10.20 4.29 -17.07
C PRO A 35 -10.71 4.61 -18.48
N PRO A 36 -10.59 5.85 -18.96
CA PRO A 36 -11.09 6.25 -20.28
C PRO A 36 -10.17 5.81 -21.44
N ASN A 37 -8.94 5.39 -21.15
CA ASN A 37 -7.94 4.98 -22.14
C ASN A 37 -6.91 4.02 -21.53
N ASP A 38 -6.09 3.43 -22.41
CA ASP A 38 -5.06 2.44 -22.04
C ASP A 38 -4.00 3.02 -21.09
N LEU A 39 -3.65 4.30 -21.24
CA LEU A 39 -2.69 4.96 -20.35
C LEU A 39 -3.20 4.96 -18.90
N MET A 40 -4.46 5.37 -18.69
CA MET A 40 -5.09 5.38 -17.37
C MET A 40 -5.26 3.96 -16.81
N LEU A 41 -5.52 2.97 -17.68
CA LEU A 41 -5.58 1.57 -17.31
C LEU A 41 -4.22 1.05 -16.82
N GLN A 42 -3.14 1.35 -17.55
CA GLN A 42 -1.77 0.97 -17.17
C GLN A 42 -1.35 1.65 -15.87
N LEU A 43 -1.66 2.94 -15.72
CA LEU A 43 -1.40 3.66 -14.46
C LEU A 43 -2.13 3.01 -13.29
N ARG A 44 -3.42 2.67 -13.44
CA ARG A 44 -4.19 1.92 -12.43
C ARG A 44 -3.52 0.59 -12.06
N GLN A 45 -3.05 -0.16 -13.04
CA GLN A 45 -2.33 -1.41 -12.80
C GLN A 45 -1.01 -1.17 -12.09
N SER A 46 -0.28 -0.09 -12.39
CA SER A 46 0.97 0.27 -11.70
C SER A 46 0.75 0.50 -10.21
N TYR A 47 -0.36 1.16 -9.82
CA TYR A 47 -0.68 1.40 -8.41
C TYR A 47 -0.90 0.11 -7.62
N MET A 48 -1.41 -0.95 -8.26
CA MET A 48 -1.53 -2.26 -7.61
C MET A 48 -0.16 -2.87 -7.30
N VAL A 49 0.79 -2.75 -8.23
CA VAL A 49 2.18 -3.20 -8.02
C VAL A 49 2.82 -2.42 -6.86
N ASP A 50 2.56 -1.12 -6.78
CA ASP A 50 3.05 -0.28 -5.69
C ASP A 50 2.45 -0.67 -4.34
N ILE A 51 1.13 -0.92 -4.29
CA ILE A 51 0.44 -1.38 -3.07
C ILE A 51 1.01 -2.73 -2.63
N ASN A 52 1.22 -3.68 -3.54
CA ASN A 52 1.84 -4.96 -3.24
C ASN A 52 3.27 -4.77 -2.70
N THR A 53 4.05 -3.88 -3.31
CA THR A 53 5.40 -3.53 -2.83
C THR A 53 5.37 -2.96 -1.42
N ILE A 54 4.42 -2.07 -1.10
CA ILE A 54 4.23 -1.55 0.27
C ILE A 54 3.92 -2.70 1.21
N SER A 55 2.94 -3.54 0.86
CA SER A 55 2.52 -4.67 1.69
C SER A 55 3.68 -5.62 1.99
N GLU A 56 4.48 -5.98 0.99
CA GLU A 56 5.65 -6.84 1.16
C GLU A 56 6.68 -6.22 2.10
N ASN A 57 6.90 -4.90 2.02
CA ASN A 57 7.86 -4.23 2.89
C ASN A 57 7.34 -4.09 4.34
N LEU A 58 6.03 -4.03 4.53
CA LEU A 58 5.39 -4.00 5.85
C LEU A 58 5.17 -5.39 6.46
N ASP A 59 5.31 -6.48 5.69
CA ASP A 59 5.22 -7.85 6.21
C ASP A 59 6.54 -8.29 6.86
N LEU A 60 6.80 -7.76 8.05
CA LEU A 60 7.94 -8.17 8.87
C LEU A 60 7.68 -9.54 9.52
N LYS A 61 8.75 -10.29 9.83
CA LYS A 61 8.64 -11.60 10.49
C LYS A 61 7.96 -11.48 11.86
N GLN A 62 7.27 -12.52 12.31
CA GLN A 62 6.49 -12.49 13.56
C GLN A 62 7.33 -12.14 14.81
N ASN A 63 8.61 -12.51 14.80
CA ASN A 63 9.57 -12.22 15.86
C ASN A 63 10.31 -10.88 15.71
N ASP A 64 9.94 -10.06 14.71
CA ASP A 64 10.57 -8.75 14.50
C ASP A 64 10.21 -7.79 15.67
N PRO A 65 11.20 -7.19 16.36
CA PRO A 65 10.95 -6.29 17.47
C PRO A 65 10.03 -5.12 17.12
N LEU A 66 10.12 -4.58 15.89
CA LEU A 66 9.32 -3.45 15.44
C LEU A 66 7.83 -3.81 15.40
N ARG A 67 7.47 -5.08 15.14
CA ARG A 67 6.06 -5.50 15.16
C ARG A 67 5.44 -5.39 16.54
N LYS A 68 6.22 -5.66 17.60
CA LYS A 68 5.75 -5.53 18.97
C LYS A 68 5.70 -4.07 19.41
N THR A 69 6.65 -3.25 18.96
CA THR A 69 6.74 -1.82 19.29
C THR A 69 5.68 -0.99 18.58
N TYR A 70 5.43 -1.24 17.29
CA TYR A 70 4.54 -0.45 16.44
C TYR A 70 3.29 -1.24 16.01
N LYS A 71 2.63 -1.92 16.96
CA LYS A 71 1.47 -2.80 16.68
C LYS A 71 0.39 -2.14 15.83
N ASP A 72 0.09 -0.87 16.09
CA ASP A 72 -0.96 -0.13 15.38
C ASP A 72 -0.63 0.11 13.91
N LEU A 73 0.65 0.29 13.57
CA LEU A 73 1.11 0.37 12.18
C LEU A 73 0.90 -0.98 11.48
N PHE A 74 1.33 -2.07 12.11
CA PHE A 74 1.23 -3.40 11.51
C PHE A 74 -0.19 -3.96 11.49
N SER A 75 -1.08 -3.47 12.35
CA SER A 75 -2.52 -3.75 12.27
C SER A 75 -3.13 -3.13 11.02
N GLU A 76 -2.80 -1.87 10.72
CA GLU A 76 -3.24 -1.21 9.49
C GLU A 76 -2.64 -1.86 8.24
N ALA A 77 -1.34 -2.15 8.27
CA ALA A 77 -0.64 -2.82 7.18
C ALA A 77 -1.21 -4.22 6.90
N ARG A 78 -1.67 -4.95 7.93
CA ARG A 78 -2.35 -6.24 7.74
C ARG A 78 -3.70 -6.08 7.02
N GLY A 79 -4.42 -4.99 7.29
CA GLY A 79 -5.63 -4.66 6.53
C GLY A 79 -5.33 -4.41 5.05
N LEU A 80 -4.21 -3.74 4.76
CA LEU A 80 -3.70 -3.57 3.38
C LEU A 80 -3.31 -4.90 2.75
N HIS A 81 -2.55 -5.74 3.47
CA HIS A 81 -2.13 -7.06 3.00
C HIS A 81 -3.32 -7.97 2.71
N GLY A 82 -4.34 -7.99 3.59
CA GLY A 82 -5.56 -8.74 3.36
C GLY A 82 -6.32 -8.28 2.10
N GLN A 83 -6.33 -6.96 1.84
CA GLN A 83 -6.85 -6.42 0.60
C GLN A 83 -6.03 -6.90 -0.61
N CYS A 84 -4.70 -6.86 -0.56
CA CYS A 84 -3.81 -7.40 -1.61
C CYS A 84 -4.01 -8.90 -1.85
N THR A 85 -4.07 -9.73 -0.81
CA THR A 85 -4.26 -11.18 -0.94
C THR A 85 -5.60 -11.51 -1.58
N ILE A 86 -6.67 -10.78 -1.22
CA ILE A 86 -7.98 -10.91 -1.87
C ILE A 86 -7.88 -10.51 -3.35
N LEU A 87 -7.06 -9.52 -3.69
CA LEU A 87 -6.85 -9.06 -5.07
C LEU A 87 -6.00 -10.06 -5.89
N ASP A 88 -4.99 -10.69 -5.29
CA ASP A 88 -4.09 -11.67 -5.94
C ASP A 88 -4.71 -13.08 -6.08
N HIS A 89 -5.43 -13.59 -5.07
CA HIS A 89 -6.06 -14.93 -5.11
C HIS A 89 -7.19 -15.07 -6.14
N LYS A 90 -7.56 -13.99 -6.81
CA LYS A 90 -8.52 -13.98 -7.94
C LYS A 90 -7.95 -14.55 -9.23
N TYR A 91 -6.64 -14.73 -9.32
CA TYR A 91 -6.01 -15.29 -10.50
C TYR A 91 -5.97 -16.82 -10.53
N GLU A 92 -6.21 -17.53 -9.43
CA GLU A 92 -5.90 -18.99 -9.40
C GLU A 92 -6.88 -19.94 -8.70
N VAL A 93 -8.00 -19.49 -8.10
CA VAL A 93 -8.88 -20.43 -7.39
C VAL A 93 -10.34 -20.43 -7.89
N ALA A 94 -10.67 -21.50 -8.61
CA ALA A 94 -12.02 -22.08 -8.74
C ALA A 94 -13.12 -21.25 -9.44
N GLY A 95 -12.80 -20.55 -10.53
CA GLY A 95 -13.83 -20.08 -11.48
C GLY A 95 -14.78 -18.99 -10.97
N VAL A 96 -14.53 -18.42 -9.79
CA VAL A 96 -15.26 -17.25 -9.28
C VAL A 96 -14.38 -16.02 -9.50
N ALA A 97 -14.65 -15.29 -10.57
CA ALA A 97 -14.07 -13.97 -10.78
C ALA A 97 -14.62 -13.00 -9.72
N ILE A 98 -13.99 -12.94 -8.55
CA ILE A 98 -14.34 -11.89 -7.59
C ILE A 98 -13.90 -10.58 -8.24
N LYS A 99 -14.83 -9.70 -8.60
CA LYS A 99 -14.51 -8.41 -9.20
C LYS A 99 -13.65 -7.58 -8.24
N ILE A 100 -12.53 -7.04 -8.70
CA ILE A 100 -11.74 -6.07 -7.92
C ILE A 100 -12.63 -4.86 -7.66
N ASP A 101 -12.78 -4.48 -6.39
CA ASP A 101 -13.44 -3.23 -6.04
C ASP A 101 -12.44 -2.08 -6.17
N TRP A 102 -12.39 -1.50 -7.37
CA TRP A 102 -11.51 -0.37 -7.66
C TRP A 102 -11.87 0.89 -6.86
N ALA A 103 -13.10 1.01 -6.34
CA ALA A 103 -13.46 2.13 -5.48
C ALA A 103 -12.78 2.00 -4.11
N GLU A 104 -12.65 0.77 -3.59
CA GLU A 104 -11.91 0.49 -2.35
C GLU A 104 -10.39 0.67 -2.54
N VAL A 105 -9.85 0.25 -3.68
CA VAL A 105 -8.44 0.52 -4.03
C VAL A 105 -8.18 2.03 -4.07
N TRP A 106 -9.09 2.79 -4.69
CA TRP A 106 -8.99 4.26 -4.70
C TRP A 106 -8.98 4.84 -3.28
N GLN A 107 -9.92 4.43 -2.41
CA GLN A 107 -9.97 4.88 -1.02
C GLN A 107 -8.68 4.56 -0.26
N THR A 108 -8.10 3.40 -0.54
CA THR A 108 -6.81 3.00 0.02
C THR A 108 -5.69 3.95 -0.39
N LEU A 109 -5.60 4.27 -1.68
CA LEU A 109 -4.58 5.15 -2.24
C LEU A 109 -4.68 6.59 -1.73
N VAL A 110 -5.89 7.17 -1.70
CA VAL A 110 -6.08 8.60 -1.39
C VAL A 110 -6.33 8.91 0.09
N HIS A 111 -6.73 7.92 0.90
CA HIS A 111 -7.01 8.15 2.31
C HIS A 111 -6.19 7.25 3.23
N ARG A 112 -6.22 5.93 3.03
CA ARG A 112 -5.62 4.99 4.00
C ARG A 112 -4.10 5.06 4.02
N LEU A 113 -3.45 5.00 2.85
CA LEU A 113 -2.00 5.12 2.73
C LEU A 113 -1.48 6.44 3.32
N PRO A 114 -1.98 7.63 2.91
CA PRO A 114 -1.45 8.89 3.43
C PRO A 114 -1.79 9.13 4.90
N ASN A 115 -3.02 8.87 5.33
CA ASN A 115 -3.46 9.31 6.66
C ASN A 115 -3.19 8.27 7.76
N ASN A 116 -3.27 6.97 7.44
CA ASN A 116 -3.21 5.92 8.46
C ASN A 116 -1.85 5.23 8.50
N ILE A 117 -1.18 5.11 7.35
CA ILE A 117 0.05 4.32 7.21
C ILE A 117 1.29 5.24 7.13
N CYS A 118 1.28 6.28 6.29
CA CYS A 118 2.42 7.17 6.07
C CYS A 118 2.87 7.86 7.36
N THR A 119 1.96 8.51 8.09
CA THR A 119 2.28 9.18 9.36
C THR A 119 2.83 8.22 10.40
N LYS A 120 2.24 7.01 10.51
CA LYS A 120 2.74 5.98 11.46
C LYS A 120 4.12 5.46 11.05
N LEU A 121 4.39 5.32 9.75
CA LEU A 121 5.70 4.94 9.23
C LEU A 121 6.76 5.99 9.52
N GLN A 122 6.46 7.26 9.23
CA GLN A 122 7.38 8.37 9.52
C GLN A 122 7.75 8.40 11.00
N ASN A 123 6.75 8.35 11.88
CA ASN A 123 6.98 8.33 13.32
C ASN A 123 7.81 7.13 13.79
N ALA A 124 7.59 5.94 13.21
CA ALA A 124 8.38 4.75 13.53
C ALA A 124 9.83 4.89 13.06
N ILE A 125 10.05 5.43 11.86
CA ILE A 125 11.38 5.63 11.30
C ILE A 125 12.17 6.69 12.09
N GLU A 126 11.56 7.83 12.40
CA GLU A 126 12.21 8.93 13.13
C GLU A 126 12.65 8.51 14.54
N LYS A 127 11.82 7.74 15.24
CA LYS A 127 12.15 7.21 16.57
C LYS A 127 13.33 6.26 16.54
N GLU A 128 13.43 5.43 15.51
CA GLU A 128 14.49 4.43 15.38
C GLU A 128 15.78 4.99 14.78
N ASP A 129 15.71 6.08 14.02
CA ASP A 129 16.90 6.83 13.57
C ASP A 129 17.49 7.70 14.71
N SER A 130 16.70 8.01 15.74
CA SER A 130 17.11 8.82 16.91
C SER A 130 17.54 8.00 18.14
N ALA A 131 17.42 6.68 18.10
CA ALA A 131 17.73 5.74 19.18
C ALA A 131 19.06 5.01 18.96
#